data_AF-A0AA35ITF2-F1
#
_entry.id   AF-A0AA35ITF2-F1
#
_cell.length_a   1.000
_cell.length_b   1.000
_cell.length_c   1.000
_cell.angle_alpha   90.00
_cell.angle_beta   90.00
_cell.angle_gamma   90.00
#
_symmetry.space_group_name_H-M   'P 1'
#
loop_
_entity.id
_entity.type
_entity.pdbx_description
1 polymer ?
#
loop_
_entity_poly.entity_id
_entity_poly.type
_entity_poly.pdbx_seq_one_letter_code
_entity_poly.pdbx_strand_id
1 'polypeptide(L)'
;MAILFLHGLKPVFNASTIVRNPIRKIVPGVTISTKRTIHSISHLYSENKTNNIANETKEPSSSVQMFKPPESSHFEDSYQKDYERIARYSLIPLTMVPFYASFTGGVMNPLLDASLSSIFLIYLQYGFTSCIIDYIPKEKYPRWHKLALYTLYGGSMLSLYGIYELETKENGFVDLVRKLWNENDDHLYIFGRN
;
A
#
# COMPACT_ATOMS: atom_id res chain seq x y z
N MET A 1 -55.96 -18.19 -5.61
CA MET A 1 -54.88 -17.98 -4.62
C MET A 1 -53.99 -16.86 -5.12
N ALA A 2 -53.71 -15.92 -4.24
CA ALA A 2 -53.61 -14.48 -4.50
C ALA A 2 -52.35 -13.99 -5.23
N ILE A 3 -52.59 -12.97 -6.05
CA ILE A 3 -51.66 -11.97 -6.58
C ILE A 3 -51.19 -11.06 -5.45
N LEU A 4 -49.88 -10.79 -5.32
CA LEU A 4 -49.39 -9.54 -4.73
C LEU A 4 -48.14 -9.05 -5.47
N PHE A 5 -48.40 -8.10 -6.37
CA PHE A 5 -47.48 -7.05 -6.80
C PHE A 5 -46.95 -6.29 -5.57
N LEU A 6 -45.63 -6.09 -5.47
CA LEU A 6 -45.09 -4.94 -4.77
C LEU A 6 -44.32 -4.07 -5.77
N HIS A 7 -45.06 -3.08 -6.30
CA HIS A 7 -44.51 -1.89 -6.93
C HIS A 7 -43.84 -1.01 -5.87
N GLY A 8 -42.69 -0.44 -6.22
CA GLY A 8 -42.35 0.94 -5.84
C GLY A 8 -41.83 1.16 -4.43
N LEU A 9 -40.50 1.14 -4.27
CA LEU A 9 -39.82 2.06 -3.35
C LEU A 9 -38.57 2.61 -4.04
N LYS A 10 -38.66 3.87 -4.48
CA LYS A 10 -37.50 4.70 -4.79
C LYS A 10 -36.80 5.03 -3.45
N PRO A 11 -35.48 4.87 -3.30
CA PRO A 11 -34.80 5.49 -2.19
C PRO A 11 -34.55 6.97 -2.52
N VAL A 12 -35.48 7.82 -2.10
CA VAL A 12 -35.17 9.22 -1.80
C VAL A 12 -34.84 9.26 -0.31
N PHE A 13 -33.55 9.32 0.02
CA PHE A 13 -33.11 9.81 1.34
C PHE A 13 -31.90 10.72 1.15
N ASN A 14 -32.24 11.95 0.81
CA ASN A 14 -31.50 13.13 1.24
C ASN A 14 -31.69 13.27 2.76
N ALA A 15 -30.62 13.12 3.55
CA ALA A 15 -30.56 13.60 4.93
C ALA A 15 -29.12 13.59 5.44
N SER A 16 -28.49 14.76 5.37
CA SER A 16 -27.39 15.15 6.24
C SER A 16 -27.77 14.93 7.71
N THR A 17 -27.07 14.05 8.42
CA THR A 17 -27.14 14.00 9.89
C THR A 17 -25.74 13.97 10.48
N ILE A 18 -25.26 15.19 10.76
CA ILE A 18 -24.78 15.64 12.07
C ILE A 18 -24.09 14.54 12.89
N VAL A 19 -22.77 14.52 12.81
CA VAL A 19 -21.87 13.83 13.74
C VAL A 19 -22.08 14.40 15.14
N ARG A 20 -22.86 13.72 15.99
CA ARG A 20 -22.86 13.93 17.43
C ARG A 20 -21.65 13.21 18.04
N ASN A 21 -20.72 14.01 18.55
CA ASN A 21 -19.50 13.57 19.20
C ASN A 21 -19.82 13.07 20.64
N PRO A 22 -19.57 11.81 21.02
CA PRO A 22 -19.73 11.40 22.41
C PRO A 22 -18.50 11.84 23.22
N ILE A 23 -18.72 12.85 24.06
CA ILE A 23 -17.78 13.26 25.11
C ILE A 23 -17.57 12.07 26.06
N ARG A 24 -16.43 11.38 25.92
CA ARG A 24 -15.92 10.45 26.92
C ARG A 24 -15.00 11.22 27.87
N LYS A 25 -15.46 11.32 29.12
CA LYS A 25 -14.77 11.87 30.29
C LYS A 25 -13.32 11.36 30.36
N ILE A 26 -12.36 12.29 30.41
CA ILE A 26 -10.95 12.00 30.72
C ILE A 26 -10.52 12.96 31.84
N VAL A 27 -10.19 12.35 32.98
CA VAL A 27 -9.13 12.65 33.96
C VAL A 27 -8.49 14.06 33.89
N PRO A 28 -8.43 14.80 35.01
CA PRO A 28 -7.75 16.10 35.03
C PRO A 28 -6.24 15.90 34.90
N GLY A 29 -5.59 16.57 33.94
CA GLY A 29 -4.13 16.71 34.00
C GLY A 29 -3.34 16.89 32.70
N VAL A 30 -3.91 16.73 31.50
CA VAL A 30 -3.14 16.94 30.25
C VAL A 30 -4.03 17.59 29.19
N THR A 31 -3.94 18.92 29.06
CA THR A 31 -4.56 19.65 27.95
C THR A 31 -3.59 19.71 26.77
N ILE A 32 -3.66 18.75 25.86
CA ILE A 32 -3.05 18.91 24.53
C ILE A 32 -4.10 19.60 23.65
N SER A 33 -3.84 20.86 23.34
CA SER A 33 -4.64 21.69 22.44
C SER A 33 -4.43 21.24 20.98
N THR A 34 -5.13 20.20 20.54
CA THR A 34 -4.93 19.57 19.22
C THR A 34 -5.95 20.04 18.16
N LYS A 35 -6.24 21.35 18.07
CA LYS A 35 -7.15 21.86 17.02
C LYS A 35 -6.73 23.14 16.27
N ARG A 36 -5.56 23.74 16.54
CA ARG A 36 -5.08 24.92 15.80
C ARG A 36 -3.84 24.71 14.92
N THR A 37 -3.17 23.57 14.99
CA THR A 37 -1.86 23.39 14.34
C THR A 37 -1.92 22.87 12.90
N ILE A 38 -3.05 22.32 12.44
CA ILE A 38 -3.13 21.74 11.09
C ILE A 38 -3.26 22.84 10.01
N HIS A 39 -3.90 23.97 10.33
CA HIS A 39 -4.08 25.06 9.35
C HIS A 39 -2.81 25.87 9.09
N SER A 40 -1.82 25.83 10.00
CA SER A 40 -0.52 26.51 9.78
C SER A 40 0.44 25.66 8.96
N ILE A 41 0.39 24.33 9.06
CA ILE A 41 1.27 23.43 8.29
C ILE A 41 0.99 23.52 6.78
N SER A 42 -0.27 23.64 6.37
CA SER A 42 -0.62 23.80 4.95
C SER A 42 -0.14 25.14 4.36
N HIS A 43 -0.21 26.22 5.14
CA HIS A 43 0.30 27.53 4.72
C HIS A 43 1.82 27.50 4.56
N LEU A 44 2.54 26.92 5.52
CA LEU A 44 3.99 26.78 5.45
C LEU A 44 4.44 25.90 4.27
N TYR A 45 3.69 24.84 3.93
CA TYR A 45 3.95 24.03 2.74
C TYR A 45 3.72 24.81 1.44
N SER A 46 2.65 25.61 1.37
CA SER A 46 2.35 26.46 0.23
C SER A 46 3.38 27.58 0.03
N GLU A 47 3.80 28.22 1.13
CA GLU A 47 4.77 29.31 1.13
C GLU A 47 6.17 28.82 0.77
N ASN A 48 6.57 27.64 1.29
CA ASN A 48 7.82 27.00 0.91
C ASN A 48 7.80 26.58 -0.58
N LYS A 49 6.68 26.06 -1.09
CA LYS A 49 6.49 25.77 -2.52
C LYS A 49 6.60 27.04 -3.39
N THR A 50 5.98 28.15 -3.00
CA THR A 50 6.07 29.42 -3.75
C THR A 50 7.48 30.01 -3.70
N ASN A 51 8.18 29.89 -2.57
CA ASN A 51 9.57 30.35 -2.44
C ASN A 51 10.53 29.50 -3.27
N ASN A 52 10.34 28.17 -3.32
CA ASN A 52 11.14 27.30 -4.18
C ASN A 52 10.91 27.58 -5.67
N ILE A 53 9.66 27.82 -6.08
CA ILE A 53 9.33 28.20 -7.47
C ILE A 53 9.98 29.57 -7.80
N ALA A 54 9.91 30.54 -6.89
CA ALA A 54 10.53 31.84 -7.07
C ALA A 54 12.07 31.76 -7.16
N ASN A 55 12.68 30.81 -6.44
CA ASN A 55 14.12 30.53 -6.49
C ASN A 55 14.52 29.74 -7.76
N GLU A 56 13.65 28.87 -8.28
CA GLU A 56 13.84 28.18 -9.57
C GLU A 56 13.70 29.12 -10.79
N THR A 57 13.08 30.29 -10.62
CA THR A 57 12.89 31.27 -11.72
C THR A 57 14.12 32.18 -11.93
N LYS A 58 15.17 32.05 -11.10
CA LYS A 58 16.40 32.86 -11.20
C LYS A 58 17.64 31.96 -11.29
N GLU A 59 17.90 31.44 -12.48
CA GLU A 59 19.20 31.08 -13.12
C GLU A 59 18.89 30.12 -14.32
N PRO A 60 19.73 30.06 -15.37
CA PRO A 60 19.30 30.28 -16.75
C PRO A 60 19.01 29.00 -17.53
N SER A 61 18.16 29.13 -18.55
CA SER A 61 17.90 28.13 -19.58
C SER A 61 19.18 27.79 -20.36
N SER A 62 19.73 26.58 -20.21
CA SER A 62 20.57 25.91 -21.22
C SER A 62 20.92 24.44 -20.84
N SER A 63 20.17 23.49 -21.40
CA SER A 63 20.64 22.16 -21.89
C SER A 63 20.96 20.97 -20.96
N VAL A 64 20.91 21.06 -19.62
CA VAL A 64 21.03 19.85 -18.77
C VAL A 64 19.73 19.61 -18.02
N GLN A 65 18.77 18.96 -18.66
CA GLN A 65 17.62 18.45 -17.93
C GLN A 65 18.10 17.32 -17.02
N MET A 66 18.03 17.52 -15.71
CA MET A 66 18.26 16.45 -14.75
C MET A 66 17.27 15.33 -15.02
N PHE A 67 17.77 14.12 -15.29
CA PHE A 67 16.94 12.96 -15.57
C PHE A 67 15.94 12.76 -14.43
N LYS A 68 14.65 12.94 -14.75
CA LYS A 68 13.56 12.57 -13.85
C LYS A 68 13.30 11.08 -14.05
N PRO A 69 13.16 10.30 -12.96
CA PRO A 69 12.75 8.91 -13.10
C PRO A 69 11.42 8.84 -13.84
N PRO A 70 11.20 7.80 -14.67
CA PRO A 70 9.96 7.66 -15.44
C PRO A 70 8.77 7.64 -14.48
N GLU A 71 7.77 8.45 -14.79
CA GLU A 71 6.54 8.52 -14.00
C GLU A 71 5.66 7.31 -14.35
N SER A 72 5.28 6.54 -13.33
CA SER A 72 4.29 5.47 -13.46
C SER A 72 2.90 6.06 -13.73
N SER A 73 2.09 5.37 -14.54
CA SER A 73 0.68 5.75 -14.68
C SER A 73 -0.06 5.57 -13.36
N HIS A 74 -0.82 6.58 -12.97
CA HIS A 74 -1.63 6.58 -11.77
C HIS A 74 -3.06 7.01 -12.12
N PHE A 75 -4.02 6.67 -11.26
CA PHE A 75 -5.34 7.29 -11.38
C PHE A 75 -5.20 8.80 -11.19
N GLU A 76 -5.62 9.57 -12.19
CA GLU A 76 -5.48 11.04 -12.20
C GLU A 76 -6.11 11.74 -10.98
N ASP A 77 -7.11 11.10 -10.36
CA ASP A 77 -7.88 11.65 -9.23
C ASP A 77 -7.51 11.02 -7.87
N SER A 78 -6.40 10.29 -7.78
CA SER A 78 -6.01 9.59 -6.53
C SER A 78 -4.61 9.96 -6.04
N TYR A 79 -4.44 10.04 -4.72
CA TYR A 79 -3.15 10.18 -4.04
C TYR A 79 -2.28 8.90 -4.11
N GLN A 80 -2.52 8.02 -5.08
CA GLN A 80 -1.85 6.73 -5.22
C GLN A 80 -0.32 6.87 -5.33
N LYS A 81 0.16 7.89 -6.04
CA LYS A 81 1.60 8.17 -6.18
C LYS A 81 2.28 8.41 -4.84
N ASP A 82 1.62 9.12 -3.92
CA ASP A 82 2.18 9.41 -2.60
C ASP A 82 2.12 8.19 -1.68
N TYR A 83 1.05 7.40 -1.74
CA TYR A 83 0.97 6.13 -1.01
C TYR A 83 2.02 5.12 -1.49
N GLU A 84 2.28 5.04 -2.79
CA GLU A 84 3.33 4.17 -3.33
C GLU A 84 4.71 4.60 -2.85
N ARG A 85 4.99 5.91 -2.81
CA ARG A 85 6.25 6.44 -2.27
C ARG A 85 6.43 6.10 -0.80
N ILE A 86 5.38 6.27 0.01
CA ILE A 86 5.41 5.92 1.43
C ILE A 86 5.69 4.43 1.61
N ALA A 87 4.98 3.57 0.86
CA ALA A 87 5.19 2.12 0.91
C ALA A 87 6.62 1.74 0.45
N ARG A 88 7.13 2.34 -0.62
CA ARG A 88 8.49 2.09 -1.12
C ARG A 88 9.55 2.49 -0.09
N TYR A 89 9.41 3.67 0.53
CA TYR A 89 10.39 4.15 1.52
C TYR A 89 10.35 3.38 2.83
N SER A 90 9.18 2.90 3.27
CA SER A 90 9.10 2.06 4.47
C SER A 90 9.61 0.64 4.22
N LEU A 91 9.43 0.12 3.01
CA LEU A 91 9.81 -1.23 2.64
C LEU A 91 11.32 -1.44 2.53
N ILE A 92 12.07 -0.43 2.07
CA ILE A 92 13.55 -0.49 1.98
C ILE A 92 14.20 -0.88 3.32
N PRO A 93 14.02 -0.15 4.44
CA PRO A 93 14.60 -0.54 5.71
C PRO A 93 13.99 -1.83 6.28
N LEU A 94 12.71 -2.08 6.02
CA LEU A 94 12.01 -3.26 6.53
C LEU A 94 12.54 -4.55 5.93
N THR A 95 12.87 -4.56 4.64
CA THR A 95 13.52 -5.72 3.98
C THR A 95 14.91 -6.02 4.52
N MET A 96 15.60 -5.04 5.10
CA MET A 96 16.94 -5.26 5.64
C MET A 96 16.93 -6.00 6.98
N VAL A 97 15.81 -5.97 7.71
CA VAL A 97 15.61 -6.69 8.98
C VAL A 97 15.78 -8.22 8.83
N PRO A 98 15.03 -8.92 7.93
CA PRO A 98 15.21 -10.36 7.75
C PRO A 98 16.58 -10.75 7.21
N PHE A 99 17.21 -9.91 6.36
CA PHE A 99 18.57 -10.18 5.89
C PHE A 99 19.58 -10.17 7.04
N TYR A 100 19.51 -9.17 7.91
CA TYR A 100 20.36 -9.10 9.10
C TYR A 100 20.09 -10.25 10.08
N ALA A 101 18.81 -10.57 10.33
CA ALA A 101 18.43 -11.69 11.19
C ALA A 101 18.94 -13.03 10.65
N SER A 102 18.80 -13.26 9.33
CA SER A 102 19.30 -14.47 8.67
C SER A 102 20.82 -14.59 8.75
N PHE A 103 21.56 -13.50 8.54
CA PHE A 103 23.03 -13.49 8.61
C PHE A 103 23.56 -13.81 10.01
N THR A 104 22.88 -13.34 11.06
CA THR A 104 23.24 -13.58 12.47
C THR A 104 22.73 -14.91 13.01
N GLY A 105 21.90 -15.63 12.25
CA GLY A 105 21.23 -16.86 12.71
C GLY A 105 20.11 -16.62 13.74
N GLY A 106 19.58 -15.40 13.81
CA GLY A 106 18.53 -15.02 14.76
C GLY A 106 17.15 -15.55 14.38
N VAL A 107 16.29 -15.71 15.39
CA VAL A 107 14.87 -16.06 15.21
C VAL A 107 14.08 -14.77 14.90
N MET A 108 13.31 -14.79 13.81
CA MET A 108 12.45 -13.67 13.40
C MET A 108 11.18 -13.59 14.26
N ASN A 109 10.74 -12.38 14.58
CA ASN A 109 9.47 -12.15 15.26
C ASN A 109 8.31 -12.24 14.25
N PRO A 110 7.29 -13.10 14.47
CA PRO A 110 6.15 -13.24 13.56
C PRO A 110 5.43 -11.92 13.24
N LEU A 111 5.34 -11.00 14.21
CA LEU A 111 4.71 -9.69 13.97
C LEU A 111 5.48 -8.84 12.94
N LEU A 112 6.82 -8.94 12.94
CA LEU A 112 7.65 -8.23 11.97
C LEU A 112 7.52 -8.85 10.59
N ASP A 113 7.49 -10.18 10.50
CA ASP A 113 7.30 -10.91 9.24
C ASP A 113 5.93 -10.63 8.61
N ALA A 114 4.86 -10.67 9.42
CA ALA A 114 3.52 -10.29 9.03
C ALA A 114 3.44 -8.83 8.53
N SER A 115 4.14 -7.89 9.19
CA SER A 115 4.16 -6.49 8.77
C SER A 115 4.92 -6.30 7.45
N LEU A 116 6.03 -7.02 7.28
CA LEU A 116 6.85 -6.99 6.07
C LEU A 116 6.06 -7.52 4.88
N SER A 117 5.47 -8.71 5.01
CA SER A 117 4.66 -9.32 3.96
C SER A 117 3.42 -8.48 3.61
N SER A 118 2.77 -7.86 4.60
CA SER A 118 1.61 -6.97 4.39
C SER A 118 1.98 -5.70 3.62
N ILE A 119 3.07 -5.02 4.00
CA ILE A 119 3.54 -3.80 3.32
C ILE A 119 4.03 -4.15 1.91
N PHE A 120 4.69 -5.29 1.75
CA PHE A 120 5.09 -5.81 0.45
C PHE A 120 3.89 -6.07 -0.46
N LEU A 121 2.83 -6.67 0.07
CA LEU A 121 1.58 -6.89 -0.67
C LEU A 121 0.93 -5.57 -1.14
N ILE A 122 0.89 -4.55 -0.26
CA ILE A 122 0.37 -3.21 -0.61
C ILE A 122 1.20 -2.58 -1.74
N TYR A 123 2.53 -2.67 -1.65
CA TYR A 123 3.43 -2.16 -2.68
C TYR A 123 3.18 -2.85 -4.04
N LEU A 124 3.05 -4.18 -4.06
CA LEU A 124 2.72 -4.94 -5.27
C LEU A 124 1.35 -4.57 -5.85
N GLN A 125 0.34 -4.40 -5.00
CA GLN A 125 -1.00 -3.98 -5.43
C GLN A 125 -0.97 -2.65 -6.20
N TYR A 126 -0.22 -1.65 -5.71
CA TYR A 126 -0.08 -0.37 -6.40
C TYR A 126 0.70 -0.51 -7.71
N GLY A 127 1.80 -1.26 -7.71
CA GLY A 127 2.60 -1.50 -8.91
C GLY A 127 1.80 -2.20 -10.02
N PHE A 128 1.02 -3.23 -9.67
CA PHE A 128 0.15 -3.91 -10.64
C PHE A 128 -1.00 -3.04 -11.11
N THR A 129 -1.55 -2.20 -10.23
CA THR A 129 -2.59 -1.23 -10.65
C THR A 129 -2.05 -0.28 -11.70
N SER A 130 -0.84 0.27 -11.52
CA SER A 130 -0.16 1.09 -12.52
C SER A 130 0.11 0.32 -13.82
N CYS A 131 0.60 -0.92 -13.75
CA CYS A 131 0.79 -1.74 -14.94
C CYS A 131 -0.53 -1.98 -15.70
N ILE A 132 -1.64 -2.24 -15.00
CA ILE A 132 -2.95 -2.44 -15.64
C ILE A 132 -3.42 -1.16 -16.34
N ILE A 133 -3.19 0.01 -15.75
CA ILE A 133 -3.61 1.29 -16.33
C ILE A 133 -2.83 1.59 -17.62
N ASP A 134 -1.52 1.37 -17.63
CA ASP A 134 -0.68 1.61 -18.82
C ASP A 134 -1.00 0.66 -19.97
N TYR A 135 -1.16 -0.64 -19.69
CA TYR A 135 -1.28 -1.64 -20.76
C TYR A 135 -2.74 -1.92 -21.17
N ILE A 136 -3.72 -1.70 -20.28
CA ILE A 136 -5.13 -1.99 -20.54
C ILE A 136 -5.95 -0.70 -20.45
N PRO A 137 -5.99 0.09 -21.54
CA PRO A 137 -6.67 1.38 -21.54
C PRO A 137 -8.19 1.19 -21.37
N LYS A 138 -8.75 1.98 -20.45
CA LYS A 138 -10.17 1.94 -20.09
C LYS A 138 -11.10 2.30 -21.26
N GLU A 139 -10.64 3.16 -22.17
CA GLU A 139 -11.42 3.65 -23.31
C GLU A 139 -11.68 2.57 -24.35
N LYS A 140 -10.68 1.72 -24.63
CA LYS A 140 -10.76 0.69 -25.66
C LYS A 140 -11.30 -0.64 -25.13
N TYR A 141 -10.90 -1.04 -23.92
CA TYR A 141 -11.24 -2.36 -23.36
C TYR A 141 -11.83 -2.28 -21.94
N PRO A 142 -13.01 -1.65 -21.75
CA PRO A 142 -13.58 -1.41 -20.42
C PRO A 142 -13.97 -2.69 -19.68
N ARG A 143 -14.34 -3.76 -20.39
CA ARG A 143 -14.71 -5.05 -19.78
C ARG A 143 -13.51 -5.76 -19.16
N TRP A 144 -12.43 -5.90 -19.93
CA TRP A 144 -11.19 -6.56 -19.49
C TRP A 144 -10.45 -5.73 -18.44
N HIS A 145 -10.46 -4.40 -18.57
CA HIS A 145 -9.89 -3.51 -17.56
C HIS A 145 -10.54 -3.71 -16.19
N LYS A 146 -11.88 -3.75 -16.11
CA LYS A 146 -12.60 -4.01 -14.86
C LYS A 146 -12.34 -5.42 -14.33
N LEU A 147 -12.32 -6.43 -15.21
CA LEU A 147 -12.03 -7.80 -14.81
C LEU A 147 -10.63 -7.91 -14.20
N ALA A 148 -9.61 -7.33 -14.84
CA ALA A 148 -8.23 -7.32 -14.35
C ALA A 148 -8.11 -6.64 -12.98
N LEU A 149 -8.80 -5.51 -12.78
CA LEU A 149 -8.82 -4.83 -11.48
C LEU A 149 -9.51 -5.69 -10.40
N TYR A 150 -10.65 -6.32 -10.70
CA TYR A 150 -11.33 -7.19 -9.74
C TYR A 150 -10.51 -8.43 -9.40
N THR A 151 -9.86 -9.05 -10.38
CA THR A 151 -8.96 -10.19 -10.12
C THR A 151 -7.75 -9.76 -9.30
N LEU A 152 -7.23 -8.55 -9.53
CA LEU A 152 -6.12 -8.01 -8.75
C LEU A 152 -6.54 -7.80 -7.28
N TYR A 153 -7.70 -7.19 -7.03
CA TYR A 153 -8.21 -7.04 -5.66
C TYR A 153 -8.55 -8.38 -5.00
N GLY A 154 -9.14 -9.32 -5.74
CA GLY A 154 -9.43 -10.66 -5.26
C GLY A 154 -8.17 -11.44 -4.91
N GLY A 155 -7.15 -11.37 -5.75
CA GLY A 155 -5.83 -11.95 -5.51
C GLY A 155 -5.17 -11.36 -4.27
N SER A 156 -5.23 -10.04 -4.09
CA SER A 156 -4.66 -9.39 -2.90
C SER A 156 -5.39 -9.75 -1.62
N MET A 157 -6.72 -9.90 -1.64
CA MET A 157 -7.46 -10.42 -0.49
C MET A 157 -7.07 -11.87 -0.15
N LEU A 158 -6.92 -12.71 -1.18
CA LEU A 158 -6.51 -14.10 -1.01
C LEU A 158 -5.07 -14.19 -0.47
N SER A 159 -4.15 -13.41 -1.01
CA SER A 159 -2.76 -13.34 -0.53
C SER A 159 -2.70 -12.85 0.92
N LEU A 160 -3.52 -11.86 1.30
CA LEU A 160 -3.58 -11.39 2.68
C LEU A 160 -4.07 -12.50 3.63
N TYR A 161 -5.05 -13.30 3.20
CA TYR A 161 -5.47 -14.48 3.95
C TYR A 161 -4.35 -15.54 4.04
N GLY A 162 -3.61 -15.76 2.95
CA GLY A 162 -2.46 -16.66 2.94
C GLY A 162 -1.36 -16.22 3.91
N ILE A 163 -1.07 -14.92 3.99
CA ILE A 163 -0.14 -14.36 4.98
C ILE A 163 -0.64 -14.67 6.41
N TYR A 164 -1.93 -14.44 6.69
CA TYR A 164 -2.49 -14.76 7.99
C TYR A 164 -2.36 -16.25 8.34
N GLU A 165 -2.60 -17.14 7.39
CA GLU A 165 -2.46 -18.58 7.60
C GLU A 165 -1.00 -19.00 7.85
N LEU A 166 -0.04 -18.43 7.10
CA LEU A 166 1.39 -18.67 7.27
C LEU A 166 1.91 -18.22 8.64
N GLU A 167 1.43 -17.09 9.16
CA GLU A 167 1.87 -16.57 10.45
C GLU A 167 1.21 -17.29 11.64
N THR A 168 0.03 -17.89 11.44
CA THR A 168 -0.71 -18.55 12.53
C THR A 168 -0.49 -20.06 12.61
N LYS A 169 -0.33 -20.74 11.46
CA LYS A 169 -0.16 -22.20 11.40
C LYS A 169 1.28 -22.61 11.13
N GLU A 170 2.06 -21.77 10.46
CA GLU A 170 3.44 -22.04 10.06
C GLU A 170 4.43 -21.10 10.77
N ASN A 171 5.69 -21.14 10.36
CA ASN A 171 6.79 -20.35 10.93
C ASN A 171 6.99 -18.95 10.29
N GLY A 172 6.02 -18.48 9.50
CA GLY A 172 6.07 -17.17 8.84
C GLY A 172 6.51 -17.19 7.38
N PHE A 173 6.35 -16.05 6.70
CA PHE A 173 6.66 -15.88 5.28
C PHE A 173 8.17 -15.98 4.97
N VAL A 174 9.04 -15.39 5.80
CA VAL A 174 10.49 -15.41 5.58
C VAL A 174 11.07 -16.82 5.78
N ASP A 175 10.52 -17.60 6.71
CA ASP A 175 10.92 -19.00 6.89
C ASP A 175 10.53 -19.87 5.68
N LEU A 176 9.36 -19.62 5.07
CA LEU A 176 8.96 -20.25 3.82
C LEU A 176 9.96 -19.94 2.69
N VAL A 177 10.36 -18.68 2.54
CA VAL A 177 11.37 -18.27 1.55
C VAL A 177 12.71 -18.96 1.84
N ARG A 178 13.11 -19.06 3.11
CA ARG A 178 14.34 -19.75 3.51
C ARG A 178 14.31 -21.24 3.19
N LYS A 179 13.20 -21.92 3.43
CA LYS A 179 13.00 -23.34 3.09
C LYS A 179 13.02 -23.55 1.59
N LEU A 180 12.43 -22.64 0.82
CA LEU A 180 12.43 -22.72 -0.64
C LEU A 180 13.83 -22.55 -1.25
N TRP A 181 14.70 -21.76 -0.61
CA TRP A 181 16.08 -21.55 -1.08
C TRP A 181 17.03 -22.69 -0.68
N ASN A 182 16.80 -23.34 0.46
CA ASN A 182 17.61 -24.46 0.94
C ASN A 182 16.90 -25.77 0.59
N GLU A 183 16.96 -26.16 -0.68
CA GLU A 183 16.42 -27.43 -1.12
C GLU A 183 17.25 -28.57 -0.50
N ASN A 184 16.61 -29.42 0.30
CA ASN A 184 17.23 -30.61 0.88
C ASN A 184 17.55 -31.60 -0.26
N ASP A 185 18.78 -31.54 -0.78
CA ASP A 185 19.37 -32.48 -1.74
C ASP A 185 19.52 -33.92 -1.19
N ASP A 186 18.91 -34.22 -0.04
CA ASP A 186 19.00 -35.49 0.69
C ASP A 186 18.52 -36.71 -0.12
N HIS A 187 17.85 -36.50 -1.25
CA HIS A 187 17.30 -37.54 -2.13
C HIS A 187 17.95 -37.58 -3.53
N LEU A 188 18.99 -36.78 -3.79
CA LEU A 188 19.81 -36.85 -4.99
C LEU A 188 21.15 -37.56 -4.70
N TYR A 189 21.07 -38.83 -4.26
CA TYR A 189 22.25 -39.69 -4.10
C TYR A 189 23.02 -39.96 -5.42
N ILE A 190 22.57 -39.41 -6.55
CA ILE A 190 23.12 -39.67 -7.88
C ILE A 190 24.31 -38.77 -8.24
N PHE A 191 24.56 -37.70 -7.48
CA PHE A 191 25.74 -36.84 -7.61
C PHE A 191 26.54 -36.87 -6.30
N GLY A 192 27.17 -38.01 -6.04
CA GLY A 192 28.09 -38.17 -4.92
C GLY A 192 29.19 -37.10 -4.94
N ARG A 193 29.13 -36.19 -3.97
CA ARG A 193 30.23 -35.30 -3.60
C ARG A 193 30.50 -35.50 -2.11
N ASN A 194 31.58 -36.22 -1.83
CA ASN A 194 32.21 -36.28 -0.50
C ASN A 194 32.69 -34.90 -0.06
#